data_AF-A0A2A2CZH1-F1
#
_entry.id   AF-A0A2A2CZH1-F1
#
_cell.length_a   1.000
_cell.length_b   1.000
_cell.length_c   1.000
_cell.angle_alpha   90.00
_cell.angle_beta   90.00
_cell.angle_gamma   90.00
#
_symmetry.space_group_name_H-M   'P 1'
#
loop_
_entity.id
_entity.type
_entity.pdbx_description
1 polymer ?
#
loop_
_entity_poly.entity_id
_entity_poly.type
_entity_poly.pdbx_seq_one_letter_code
_entity_poly.pdbx_strand_id
1 'polypeptide(L)'
;MVKAIDGRTAAGVRLLTVVVEHAEASAMPSGRWLTEASEGRLMDVEGSVWFVVEDGLEVQRLRMLSCPCSCAELTVYQDGREISRTVGAAA
;
A
#
# COMPACT_ATOMS: atom_id res chain seq x y z
N MET A 1 19.18 -1.82 -14.58
CA MET A 1 18.46 -0.60 -15.03
C MET A 1 17.20 -1.04 -15.73
N VAL A 2 15.98 -0.64 -15.34
CA VAL A 2 14.83 -0.96 -16.20
C VAL A 2 13.66 0.02 -16.07
N LYS A 3 13.39 0.80 -17.13
CA LYS A 3 12.01 1.11 -17.53
C LYS A 3 11.71 0.29 -18.78
N ALA A 4 10.50 -0.26 -18.87
CA ALA A 4 9.98 -0.82 -20.11
C ALA A 4 9.60 0.30 -21.09
N ILE A 5 9.80 0.03 -22.39
CA ILE A 5 9.52 0.93 -23.52
C ILE A 5 8.01 1.25 -23.65
N ASP A 6 7.14 0.51 -22.97
CA ASP A 6 5.67 0.66 -22.97
C ASP A 6 5.09 1.39 -21.73
N GLY A 7 5.96 1.83 -20.80
CA GLY A 7 5.58 2.69 -19.67
C GLY A 7 4.95 2.02 -18.45
N ARG A 8 4.68 0.71 -18.45
CA ARG A 8 3.84 0.07 -17.40
C ARG A 8 4.60 -0.52 -16.22
N THR A 9 5.86 -0.92 -16.40
CA THR A 9 6.69 -1.51 -15.32
C THR A 9 7.30 -0.47 -14.38
N ALA A 10 7.49 0.77 -14.83
CA ALA A 10 8.19 1.79 -14.06
C ALA A 10 7.34 2.42 -12.95
N ALA A 11 6.04 2.58 -13.21
CA ALA A 11 5.10 3.21 -12.29
C ALA A 11 4.83 2.31 -11.08
N GLY A 12 4.63 1.00 -11.28
CA GLY A 12 4.49 0.03 -10.19
C GLY A 12 5.72 -0.04 -9.28
N VAL A 13 6.93 0.00 -9.86
CA VAL A 13 8.18 0.04 -9.07
C VAL A 13 8.29 1.33 -8.26
N ARG A 14 7.96 2.49 -8.84
CA ARG A 14 7.97 3.78 -8.12
C ARG A 14 7.00 3.78 -6.94
N LEU A 15 5.79 3.25 -7.13
CA LEU A 15 4.80 3.11 -6.05
C LEU A 15 5.34 2.23 -4.92
N LEU A 16 5.96 1.09 -5.26
CA LEU A 16 6.55 0.20 -4.26
C LEU A 16 7.68 0.89 -3.48
N THR A 17 8.52 1.69 -4.15
CA THR A 17 9.58 2.47 -3.48
C THR A 17 8.99 3.42 -2.44
N VAL A 18 7.95 4.19 -2.80
CA VAL A 18 7.32 5.13 -1.85
C VAL A 18 6.72 4.39 -0.66
N VAL A 19 6.07 3.25 -0.88
CA VAL A 19 5.55 2.41 0.21
C VAL A 19 6.66 1.96 1.16
N VAL A 20 7.77 1.45 0.63
CA VAL A 20 8.92 1.00 1.45
C VAL A 20 9.59 2.15 2.20
N GLU A 21 9.59 3.36 1.65
CA GLU A 21 10.17 4.55 2.29
C GLU A 21 9.29 5.09 3.43
N HIS A 22 7.96 5.08 3.26
CA HIS A 22 7.05 5.77 4.16
C HIS A 22 6.37 4.86 5.18
N ALA A 23 6.22 3.56 4.93
CA ALA A 23 5.59 2.66 5.87
C ALA A 23 6.60 1.95 6.78
N GLU A 24 6.12 1.58 7.97
CA GLU A 24 6.97 0.97 8.99
C GLU A 24 7.50 -0.38 8.51
N ALA A 25 8.79 -0.64 8.74
CA ALA A 25 9.42 -1.89 8.29
C ALA A 25 8.75 -3.15 8.88
N SER A 26 8.20 -3.07 10.10
CA SER A 26 7.47 -4.18 10.74
C SER A 26 6.12 -4.48 10.06
N ALA A 27 5.55 -3.50 9.36
CA ALA A 27 4.31 -3.62 8.64
C ALA A 27 4.49 -4.13 7.19
N MET A 28 5.74 -4.32 6.75
CA MET A 28 6.06 -4.77 5.40
C MET A 28 5.97 -6.29 5.27
N PRO A 29 4.99 -6.82 4.51
CA PRO A 29 4.91 -8.25 4.29
C PRO A 29 6.05 -8.73 3.38
N SER A 30 6.63 -9.87 3.73
CA SER A 30 7.58 -10.57 2.86
C SER A 30 6.84 -11.28 1.75
N GLY A 31 7.14 -10.99 0.48
CA GLY A 31 6.54 -11.74 -0.62
C GLY A 31 6.41 -10.95 -1.91
N ARG A 32 5.56 -11.48 -2.80
CA ARG A 32 5.24 -10.84 -4.08
C ARG A 32 4.19 -9.77 -3.88
N TRP A 33 4.33 -8.70 -4.66
CA TRP A 33 3.39 -7.60 -4.72
C TRP A 33 2.78 -7.54 -6.11
N LEU A 34 1.49 -7.25 -6.18
CA LEU A 34 0.77 -6.96 -7.41
C LEU A 34 0.60 -5.45 -7.54
N THR A 35 0.73 -4.91 -8.74
CA THR A 35 0.66 -3.45 -8.97
C THR A 35 -0.38 -3.15 -10.03
N GLU A 36 -1.31 -2.25 -9.75
CA GLU A 36 -2.16 -1.62 -10.76
C GLU A 36 -1.67 -0.18 -10.95
N ALA A 37 -0.62 -0.05 -11.77
CA ALA A 37 0.13 1.18 -11.93
C ALA A 37 -0.70 2.38 -12.42
N SER A 38 -1.83 2.14 -13.10
CA SER A 38 -2.77 3.18 -13.52
C SER A 38 -3.58 3.79 -12.39
N GLU A 39 -3.73 3.08 -11.26
CA GLU A 39 -4.60 3.48 -10.15
C GLU A 39 -3.84 3.93 -8.90
N GLY A 40 -2.50 3.89 -8.90
CA GLY A 40 -1.70 4.24 -7.73
C GLY A 40 -1.81 3.23 -6.58
N ARG A 41 -2.12 1.96 -6.90
CA ARG A 41 -2.43 0.91 -5.93
C ARG A 41 -1.45 -0.26 -6.02
N LEU A 42 -1.12 -0.80 -4.85
CA LEU A 42 -0.41 -2.07 -4.72
C LEU A 42 -1.23 -3.04 -3.87
N MET A 43 -1.12 -4.33 -4.15
CA MET A 43 -1.67 -5.38 -3.29
C MET A 43 -0.54 -6.29 -2.82
N ASP A 44 -0.47 -6.53 -1.52
CA ASP A 44 0.51 -7.44 -0.94
C ASP A 44 0.02 -8.90 -0.92
N VAL A 45 0.89 -9.80 -0.46
CA VAL A 45 0.61 -11.24 -0.36
C VAL A 45 -0.48 -11.58 0.67
N GLU A 46 -0.73 -10.70 1.63
CA GLU A 46 -1.78 -10.87 2.64
C GLU A 46 -3.14 -10.34 2.14
N GLY A 47 -3.18 -9.76 0.94
CA GLY A 47 -4.37 -9.17 0.34
C GLY A 47 -4.66 -7.75 0.84
N SER A 48 -3.72 -7.10 1.55
CA SER A 48 -3.88 -5.68 1.89
C SER A 48 -3.61 -4.82 0.68
N VAL A 49 -4.39 -3.75 0.54
CA VAL A 49 -4.25 -2.78 -0.54
C VAL A 49 -3.53 -1.54 -0.01
N TRP A 50 -2.50 -1.11 -0.72
CA TRP A 50 -1.68 0.04 -0.38
C TRP A 50 -1.92 1.17 -1.39
N PHE A 51 -2.06 2.38 -0.87
CA PHE A 51 -2.29 3.60 -1.64
C PHE A 51 -1.18 4.59 -1.35
N VAL A 52 -0.73 5.27 -2.40
CA VAL A 52 0.16 6.41 -2.28
C VAL A 52 -0.67 7.69 -2.44
N VAL A 53 -0.65 8.56 -1.43
CA VAL A 53 -1.48 9.78 -1.35
C VAL A 53 -0.56 11.01 -1.29
N GLU A 54 -1.10 12.18 -1.62
CA GLU A 54 -0.41 13.48 -1.55
C GLU A 54 0.98 13.48 -2.22
N ASP A 55 1.02 13.09 -3.50
CA ASP A 55 2.26 13.02 -4.31
C ASP A 55 3.38 12.12 -3.73
N GLY A 56 3.05 11.24 -2.80
CA GLY A 56 4.00 10.31 -2.19
C GLY A 56 4.45 10.67 -0.78
N LEU A 57 3.85 11.67 -0.15
CA LEU A 57 4.16 12.04 1.23
C LEU A 57 3.49 11.11 2.26
N GLU A 58 2.37 10.49 1.87
CA GLU A 58 1.59 9.61 2.73
C GLU A 58 1.33 8.27 2.05
N VAL A 59 1.37 7.19 2.84
CA VAL A 59 1.02 5.85 2.40
C VAL A 59 -0.10 5.31 3.28
N GLN A 60 -1.16 4.81 2.66
CA GLN A 60 -2.27 4.19 3.36
C GLN A 60 -2.29 2.69 3.08
N ARG A 61 -2.55 1.87 4.10
CA ARG A 61 -2.79 0.43 3.98
C ARG A 61 -4.21 0.12 4.42
N LEU A 62 -5.00 -0.44 3.52
CA LEU A 62 -6.31 -0.98 3.79
C LEU A 62 -6.24 -2.51 3.90
N ARG A 63 -6.69 -3.04 5.04
CA ARG A 63 -6.74 -4.48 5.30
C ARG A 63 -8.15 -4.90 5.66
N MET A 64 -8.69 -5.90 4.96
CA MET A 64 -9.94 -6.54 5.37
C MET A 64 -9.69 -7.43 6.58
N LEU A 65 -10.48 -7.26 7.63
CA LEU A 65 -10.40 -8.05 8.85
C LEU A 65 -11.28 -9.29 8.72
N SER A 66 -10.77 -10.44 9.16
CA SER A 66 -11.52 -11.69 9.21
C SER A 66 -12.50 -11.72 10.39
N CYS A 67 -13.39 -10.73 10.49
CA CYS A 67 -14.47 -10.70 11.46
C CYS A 67 -15.83 -10.90 10.80
N PRO A 68 -16.83 -11.45 11.50
CA PRO A 68 -18.21 -11.57 10.99
C PRO A 68 -18.85 -10.22 10.62
N CYS A 69 -18.31 -9.13 11.16
CA CYS A 69 -18.73 -7.76 10.93
C CYS A 69 -18.26 -7.15 9.61
N SER A 70 -17.43 -7.86 8.82
CA SER A 70 -16.81 -7.34 7.61
C SER A 70 -16.12 -5.99 7.84
N CYS A 71 -15.35 -5.86 8.92
CA CYS A 71 -14.59 -4.65 9.19
C CYS A 71 -13.36 -4.55 8.29
N ALA A 72 -12.91 -3.32 8.09
CA ALA A 72 -11.62 -2.99 7.52
C ALA A 72 -10.78 -2.18 8.51
N GLU A 73 -9.47 -2.37 8.45
CA GLU A 73 -8.47 -1.53 9.10
C GLU A 73 -7.83 -0.62 8.03
N LEU A 74 -7.88 0.69 8.25
CA LEU A 74 -7.10 1.67 7.50
C LEU A 74 -5.95 2.14 8.40
N THR A 75 -4.72 1.90 7.96
CA THR A 75 -3.51 2.40 8.60
C THR A 75 -2.86 3.44 7.72
N VAL A 76 -2.43 4.55 8.29
CA VAL A 76 -1.76 5.64 7.58
C VAL A 76 -0.33 5.76 8.08
N TYR A 77 0.60 5.85 7.14
CA TYR A 77 2.02 5.97 7.39
C TYR A 77 2.61 7.21 6.74
N GLN A 78 3.57 7.80 7.44
CA GLN A 78 4.36 8.94 6.98
C GLN A 78 5.78 8.82 7.55
N ASP A 79 6.80 9.07 6.73
CA ASP A 79 8.22 9.08 7.11
C ASP A 79 8.67 7.83 7.89
N GLY A 80 8.22 6.66 7.46
CA GLY A 80 8.58 5.35 8.02
C GLY A 80 7.83 5.01 9.31
N ARG A 81 6.75 5.73 9.64
CA ARG A 81 6.01 5.58 10.91
C ARG A 81 4.51 5.52 10.68
N GLU A 82 3.83 4.70 11.47
CA GLU A 82 2.37 4.78 11.59
C GLU A 82 1.98 6.09 12.30
N ILE A 83 1.11 6.87 11.66
CA ILE A 83 0.57 8.11 12.24
C ILE A 83 -0.90 7.96 12.64
N SER A 84 -1.64 7.03 12.04
CA SER A 84 -2.99 6.71 12.46
C SER A 84 -3.41 5.29 12.08
N ARG A 85 -4.35 4.74 12.84
CA ARG A 85 -4.99 3.45 12.58
C ARG A 85 -6.46 3.51 12.98
N THR A 86 -7.33 3.18 12.05
CA THR A 86 -8.78 3.22 12.24
C THR A 86 -9.39 1.90 11.80
N VAL A 87 -10.29 1.36 12.62
CA VAL A 87 -11.08 0.16 12.30
C VAL A 87 -12.54 0.55 12.17
N GLY A 88 -13.18 0.15 11.07
CA GLY A 88 -14.59 0.45 10.79
C GLY A 88 -15.22 -0.61 9.91
N ALA A 89 -16.54 -0.52 9.70
CA ALA A 89 -17.23 -1.39 8.75
C ALA A 89 -16.72 -1.14 7.33
N ALA A 90 -16.45 -2.20 6.56
CA ALA A 90 -16.24 -2.07 5.13
C ALA A 90 -17.60 -1.76 4.48
N ALA A 91 -17.72 -0.57 3.88
CA ALA A 91 -18.93 -0.11 3.20
C ALA A 91 -19.17 -0.83 1.87
#